data_AF-A0A843YNV9-F1
#
_entry.id   AF-A0A843YNV9-F1
#
_cell.length_a   1.000
_cell.length_b   1.000
_cell.length_c   1.000
_cell.angle_alpha   90.00
_cell.angle_beta   90.00
_cell.angle_gamma   90.00
#
_symmetry.space_group_name_H-M   'P 1'
#
loop_
_entity.id
_entity.type
_entity.pdbx_description
1 polymer ?
#
loop_
_entity_poly.entity_id
_entity_poly.type
_entity_poly.pdbx_seq_one_letter_code
_entity_poly.pdbx_strand_id
1 'polypeptide(L)'
;MVFTSSDYVASLAILVSSASAYYTKRQSELSNIASNNDYRAHLSDHHEKYRIIVKEIEGQYRVDLETLVKLAGTTLSAITDIFDEHDTNRRSIRPLRHLIHESSEMVYYAFKGQLAWNSGSSISYRFAQISRIEDRLDPQSDQFSGGDFRRAFERAYHNDPEFQLEIELQQDIHFCKLVNQMRERIDPQKKGDFLKSVQEKYLDFRNLLIALQPQFGDGSIVLERALEENEMEHFPLSESPRLYRKLKRIKSRLSILNNFDTMKIDNENIDKYQNYISICIYICAMLFAIQDVRSWGWRND
;
A
#
# COMPACT_ATOMS: atom_id res chain seq x y z
N MET A 1 22.24 79.27 -7.12
CA MET A 1 21.96 78.61 -5.82
C MET A 1 23.31 78.28 -5.19
N VAL A 2 23.65 78.94 -4.09
CA VAL A 2 24.85 78.60 -3.30
C VAL A 2 24.37 77.65 -2.21
N PHE A 3 24.83 76.39 -2.26
CA PHE A 3 24.57 75.44 -1.18
C PHE A 3 25.26 75.95 0.09
N THR A 4 24.50 76.06 1.18
CA THR A 4 25.05 76.43 2.48
C THR A 4 25.67 75.20 3.15
N SER A 5 26.60 75.40 4.09
CA SER A 5 27.18 74.30 4.88
C SER A 5 26.10 73.45 5.59
N SER A 6 24.97 74.07 5.95
CA SER A 6 23.80 73.39 6.51
C SER A 6 23.15 72.40 5.53
N ASP A 7 23.07 72.75 4.24
CA ASP A 7 22.46 71.89 3.21
C ASP A 7 23.31 70.64 2.94
N TYR A 8 24.64 70.78 3.02
CA TYR A 8 25.58 69.65 2.95
C TYR A 8 25.44 68.71 4.15
N VAL A 9 25.29 69.26 5.35
CA VAL A 9 25.08 68.46 6.57
C VAL A 9 23.74 67.73 6.55
N ALA A 10 22.66 68.37 6.09
CA ALA A 10 21.35 67.74 5.95
C ALA A 10 21.36 66.60 4.91
N SER A 11 22.02 66.82 3.76
CA SER A 11 22.17 65.81 2.71
C SER A 11 23.00 64.61 3.19
N LEU A 12 24.09 64.86 3.93
CA LEU A 12 24.89 63.82 4.60
C LEU A 12 24.06 63.06 5.64
N ALA A 13 23.24 63.74 6.44
CA ALA A 13 22.38 63.11 7.43
C ALA A 13 21.34 62.16 6.78
N ILE A 14 20.75 62.56 5.65
CA ILE A 14 19.83 61.70 4.88
C ILE A 14 20.56 60.48 4.29
N LEU A 15 21.77 60.67 3.77
CA LEU A 15 22.60 59.56 3.26
C LEU A 15 23.01 58.59 4.37
N VAL A 16 23.43 59.09 5.52
CA VAL A 16 23.79 58.26 6.68
C VAL A 16 22.57 57.53 7.24
N SER A 17 21.42 58.20 7.32
CA SER A 17 20.16 57.59 7.78
C SER A 17 19.67 56.50 6.82
N SER A 18 19.71 56.74 5.52
CA SER A 18 19.31 55.75 4.52
C SER A 18 20.27 54.56 4.46
N ALA A 19 21.59 54.79 4.56
CA ALA A 19 22.58 53.74 4.69
C ALA A 19 22.38 52.93 5.98
N SER A 20 22.16 53.60 7.13
CA SER A 20 21.89 52.94 8.41
C SER A 20 20.63 52.07 8.36
N ALA A 21 19.52 52.59 7.81
CA ALA A 21 18.29 51.83 7.63
C ALA A 21 18.48 50.61 6.71
N TYR A 22 19.24 50.76 5.62
CA TYR A 22 19.59 49.65 4.74
C TYR A 22 20.45 48.59 5.44
N TYR A 23 21.46 49.00 6.21
CA TYR A 23 22.28 48.08 7.00
C TYR A 23 21.47 47.33 8.06
N THR A 24 20.61 48.02 8.80
CA THR A 24 19.73 47.40 9.80
C THR A 24 18.76 46.40 9.16
N LYS A 25 18.17 46.74 7.99
CA LYS A 25 17.32 45.80 7.24
C LYS A 25 18.10 44.56 6.82
N ARG A 26 19.30 44.73 6.25
CA ARG A 26 20.15 43.62 5.82
C ARG A 26 20.61 42.75 7.00
N GLN A 27 20.91 43.37 8.14
CA GLN A 27 21.28 42.64 9.36
C GLN A 27 20.10 41.84 9.92
N SER A 28 18.89 42.40 9.88
CA SER A 28 17.66 41.68 10.25
C SER A 28 17.39 40.49 9.33
N GLU A 29 17.54 40.66 8.01
CA GLU A 29 17.41 39.58 7.03
C GLU A 29 18.43 38.46 7.29
N LEU A 30 19.71 38.80 7.51
CA LEU A 30 20.75 37.83 7.84
C LEU A 30 20.47 37.11 9.17
N SER A 31 20.00 37.82 10.19
CA SER A 31 19.60 37.22 11.47
C SER A 31 18.43 36.26 11.32
N ASN A 32 17.44 36.60 10.48
CA ASN A 32 16.30 35.72 10.20
C ASN A 32 16.75 34.47 9.43
N ILE A 33 17.67 34.61 8.47
CA ILE A 33 18.27 33.47 7.74
C ILE A 33 19.05 32.57 8.70
N ALA A 34 19.89 33.15 9.57
CA ALA A 34 20.66 32.41 10.56
C ALA A 34 19.74 31.66 11.53
N SER A 35 18.75 32.33 12.11
CA SER A 35 17.77 31.72 13.01
C SER A 35 16.98 30.59 12.34
N ASN A 36 16.58 30.75 11.07
CA ASN A 36 15.91 29.69 10.31
C ASN A 36 16.83 28.49 10.04
N ASN A 37 18.12 28.74 9.79
CA ASN A 37 19.10 27.67 9.58
C ASN A 37 19.38 26.92 10.88
N ASP A 38 19.52 27.63 12.00
CA ASP A 38 19.69 27.03 13.33
C ASP A 38 18.46 26.19 13.69
N TYR A 39 17.26 26.71 13.46
CA TYR A 39 16.02 25.97 13.66
C TYR A 39 15.99 24.66 12.84
N ARG A 40 16.35 24.72 11.56
CA ARG A 40 16.41 23.53 10.69
C ARG A 40 17.48 22.54 11.13
N ALA A 41 18.62 23.01 11.65
CA ALA A 41 19.66 22.15 12.19
C ALA A 41 19.14 21.40 13.43
N HIS A 42 18.52 22.11 14.37
CA HIS A 42 17.88 21.50 15.53
C HIS A 42 16.79 20.50 15.14
N LEU A 43 15.91 20.87 14.21
CA LEU A 43 14.89 19.96 13.68
C LEU A 43 15.50 18.69 13.10
N SER A 44 16.56 18.83 12.30
CA SER A 44 17.28 17.70 11.72
C SER A 44 17.86 16.78 12.80
N ASP A 45 18.53 17.34 13.81
CA ASP A 45 19.16 16.57 14.90
C ASP A 45 18.11 15.83 15.73
N HIS A 46 17.01 16.49 16.09
CA HIS A 46 15.91 15.87 16.82
C HIS A 46 15.25 14.74 16.03
N HIS A 47 15.17 14.86 14.70
CA HIS A 47 14.57 13.85 13.84
C HIS A 47 15.52 12.72 13.42
N GLU A 48 16.80 12.76 13.83
CA GLU A 48 17.79 11.72 13.50
C GLU A 48 17.40 10.36 14.06
N LYS A 49 16.91 10.30 15.31
CA LYS A 49 16.47 9.04 15.93
C LYS A 49 15.42 8.30 15.10
N TYR A 50 14.50 9.04 14.49
CA TYR A 50 13.45 8.47 13.65
C TYR A 50 13.99 7.96 12.31
N ARG A 51 14.99 8.63 11.75
CA ARG A 51 15.69 8.15 10.54
C ARG A 51 16.44 6.86 10.82
N ILE A 52 17.08 6.75 11.99
CA ILE A 52 17.76 5.53 12.43
C ILE A 52 16.77 4.38 12.55
N ILE A 53 15.64 4.57 13.27
CA ILE A 53 14.59 3.55 13.41
C ILE A 53 14.09 3.05 12.06
N VAL A 54 13.79 3.98 11.13
CA VAL A 54 13.35 3.61 9.77
C VAL A 54 14.40 2.75 9.07
N LYS A 55 15.68 3.14 9.13
CA LYS A 55 16.77 2.45 8.46
C LYS A 55 17.01 1.06 9.04
N GLU A 56 16.92 0.91 10.37
CA GLU A 56 17.07 -0.37 11.06
C GLU A 56 15.94 -1.33 10.68
N ILE A 57 14.69 -0.87 10.75
CA ILE A 57 13.51 -1.66 10.36
C ILE A 57 13.58 -2.06 8.88
N GLU A 58 13.85 -1.12 7.97
CA GLU A 58 13.99 -1.44 6.54
C GLU A 58 15.14 -2.42 6.28
N GLY A 59 16.25 -2.28 7.00
CA GLY A 59 17.40 -3.18 6.92
C GLY A 59 17.08 -4.59 7.41
N GLN A 60 16.39 -4.70 8.55
CA GLN A 60 16.00 -5.96 9.18
C GLN A 60 15.13 -6.81 8.26
N TYR A 61 14.07 -6.24 7.67
CA TYR A 61 13.10 -7.00 6.90
C TYR A 61 13.40 -7.10 5.40
N ARG A 62 14.48 -6.48 4.92
CA ARG A 62 14.77 -6.40 3.46
C ARG A 62 14.84 -7.76 2.80
N VAL A 63 15.63 -8.68 3.37
CA VAL A 63 15.87 -10.02 2.80
C VAL A 63 14.61 -10.88 2.89
N ASP A 64 13.90 -10.80 4.00
CA ASP A 64 12.67 -11.56 4.21
C ASP A 64 11.57 -11.11 3.24
N LEU A 65 11.40 -9.80 3.06
CA LEU A 65 10.46 -9.25 2.09
C LEU A 65 10.84 -9.59 0.65
N GLU A 66 12.12 -9.56 0.29
CA GLU A 66 12.58 -9.97 -1.05
C GLU A 66 12.28 -11.45 -1.33
N THR A 67 12.51 -12.30 -0.33
CA THR A 67 12.21 -13.74 -0.40
C THR A 67 10.71 -13.97 -0.54
N LEU A 68 9.91 -13.29 0.29
CA LEU A 68 8.46 -13.39 0.28
C LEU A 68 7.86 -12.90 -1.05
N VAL A 69 8.32 -11.76 -1.58
CA VAL A 69 7.92 -11.21 -2.89
C VAL A 69 8.21 -12.19 -4.01
N LYS A 70 9.43 -12.76 -4.03
CA LYS A 70 9.82 -13.74 -5.05
C LYS A 70 8.94 -14.98 -4.99
N LEU A 71 8.75 -15.51 -3.78
CA LEU A 71 7.92 -16.70 -3.57
C LEU A 71 6.47 -16.44 -3.96
N ALA A 72 5.93 -15.25 -3.63
CA ALA A 72 4.58 -14.85 -4.03
C ALA A 72 4.40 -14.92 -5.56
N GLY A 73 5.32 -14.34 -6.33
CA GLY A 73 5.27 -14.36 -7.80
C GLY A 73 5.37 -15.77 -8.40
N THR A 74 6.25 -16.61 -7.85
CA THR A 74 6.37 -18.01 -8.31
C THR A 74 5.13 -18.84 -7.97
N THR A 75 4.58 -18.67 -6.76
CA THR A 75 3.36 -19.36 -6.32
C THR A 75 2.16 -18.90 -7.12
N LEU A 76 2.03 -17.60 -7.40
CA LEU A 76 0.97 -17.05 -8.24
C LEU A 76 1.00 -17.68 -9.63
N SER A 77 2.16 -17.72 -10.27
CA SER A 77 2.33 -18.34 -11.59
C SER A 77 1.92 -19.81 -11.58
N ALA A 78 2.40 -20.58 -10.60
CA ALA A 78 2.06 -21.99 -10.45
C ALA A 78 0.56 -22.24 -10.24
N ILE A 79 -0.13 -21.39 -9.46
CA ILE A 79 -1.58 -21.50 -9.28
C ILE A 79 -2.31 -21.16 -10.57
N THR A 80 -1.89 -20.14 -11.33
CA THR A 80 -2.53 -19.84 -12.62
C THR A 80 -2.37 -20.96 -13.65
N ASP A 81 -1.28 -21.73 -13.59
CA ASP A 81 -1.10 -22.92 -14.44
C ASP A 81 -2.11 -24.04 -14.10
N ILE A 82 -2.40 -24.25 -12.80
CA ILE A 82 -3.41 -25.23 -12.35
C ILE A 82 -4.79 -24.94 -12.94
N PHE A 83 -5.17 -23.65 -13.05
CA PHE A 83 -6.44 -23.27 -13.67
C PHE A 83 -6.57 -23.79 -15.11
N ASP A 84 -5.50 -23.75 -15.90
CA ASP A 84 -5.53 -24.27 -17.27
C ASP A 84 -5.51 -25.81 -17.31
N GLU A 85 -4.81 -26.45 -16.39
CA GLU A 85 -4.80 -27.92 -16.27
C GLU A 85 -6.20 -28.48 -16.02
N HIS A 86 -6.99 -27.78 -15.21
CA HIS A 86 -8.36 -28.14 -14.83
C HIS A 86 -9.47 -27.54 -15.72
N ASP A 87 -9.12 -26.80 -16.77
CA ASP A 87 -10.07 -26.21 -17.70
C ASP A 87 -10.76 -27.29 -18.56
N THR A 88 -12.07 -27.41 -18.44
CA THR A 88 -12.89 -28.31 -19.27
C THR A 88 -13.05 -27.80 -20.71
N ASN A 89 -12.76 -26.52 -20.98
CA ASN A 89 -12.84 -25.91 -22.30
C ASN A 89 -11.51 -25.26 -22.72
N ARG A 90 -10.47 -26.09 -22.90
CA ARG A 90 -9.13 -25.66 -23.34
C ARG A 90 -9.05 -24.95 -24.69
N ARG A 91 -10.12 -25.00 -25.50
CA ARG A 91 -10.22 -24.32 -26.81
C ARG A 91 -10.88 -22.95 -26.73
N SER A 92 -11.28 -22.51 -25.54
CA SER A 92 -11.79 -21.16 -25.33
C SER A 92 -10.78 -20.12 -25.79
N ILE A 93 -11.28 -19.04 -26.40
CA ILE A 93 -10.47 -17.89 -26.85
C ILE A 93 -9.67 -17.32 -25.67
N ARG A 94 -10.23 -17.40 -24.46
CA ARG A 94 -9.59 -16.90 -23.23
C ARG A 94 -9.32 -18.04 -22.24
N PRO A 95 -8.06 -18.47 -22.08
CA PRO A 95 -7.62 -19.42 -21.05
C PRO A 95 -8.04 -19.03 -19.62
N LEU A 96 -8.25 -20.03 -18.76
CA LEU A 96 -8.63 -19.80 -17.36
C LEU A 96 -7.55 -19.04 -16.58
N ARG A 97 -6.26 -19.25 -16.89
CA ARG A 97 -5.15 -18.48 -16.30
C ARG A 97 -5.36 -16.97 -16.39
N HIS A 98 -5.96 -16.48 -17.49
CA HIS A 98 -6.18 -15.06 -17.70
C HIS A 98 -7.39 -14.53 -16.94
N LEU A 99 -8.38 -15.39 -16.65
CA LEU A 99 -9.54 -15.00 -15.86
C LEU A 99 -9.16 -14.88 -14.38
N ILE A 100 -8.43 -15.87 -13.85
CA ILE A 100 -7.97 -15.82 -12.46
C ILE A 100 -6.97 -14.68 -12.26
N HIS A 101 -6.02 -14.50 -13.20
CA HIS A 101 -5.06 -13.41 -13.11
C HIS A 101 -5.75 -12.04 -13.10
N GLU A 102 -6.68 -11.78 -14.05
CA GLU A 102 -7.37 -10.50 -14.10
C GLU A 102 -8.26 -10.28 -12.88
N SER A 103 -9.09 -11.26 -12.50
CA SER A 103 -10.01 -11.10 -11.35
C SER A 103 -9.26 -10.88 -10.04
N SER A 104 -8.18 -11.63 -9.78
CA SER A 104 -7.35 -11.41 -8.60
C SER A 104 -6.59 -10.09 -8.62
N GLU A 105 -6.16 -9.63 -9.81
CA GLU A 105 -5.55 -8.32 -9.96
C GLU A 105 -6.58 -7.20 -9.69
N MET A 106 -7.81 -7.31 -10.21
CA MET A 106 -8.88 -6.35 -9.90
C MET A 106 -9.14 -6.24 -8.40
N VAL A 107 -9.19 -7.38 -7.68
CA VAL A 107 -9.29 -7.39 -6.22
C VAL A 107 -8.10 -6.66 -5.59
N TYR A 108 -6.86 -6.99 -5.97
CA TYR A 108 -5.68 -6.29 -5.46
C TYR A 108 -5.77 -4.77 -5.67
N TYR A 109 -6.15 -4.32 -6.88
CA TYR A 109 -6.26 -2.90 -7.20
C TYR A 109 -7.37 -2.18 -6.41
N ALA A 110 -8.46 -2.87 -6.08
CA ALA A 110 -9.49 -2.32 -5.19
C ALA A 110 -8.95 -1.97 -3.79
N PHE A 111 -7.98 -2.75 -3.28
CA PHE A 111 -7.33 -2.48 -1.99
C PHE A 111 -6.07 -1.61 -2.09
N LYS A 112 -5.39 -1.61 -3.25
CA LYS A 112 -4.03 -1.05 -3.45
C LYS A 112 -3.83 0.32 -2.82
N GLY A 113 -4.82 1.20 -2.95
CA GLY A 113 -4.76 2.56 -2.42
C GLY A 113 -4.68 2.64 -0.90
N GLN A 114 -5.41 1.75 -0.21
CA GLN A 114 -5.56 1.74 1.24
C GLN A 114 -4.47 0.92 1.95
N LEU A 115 -3.79 0.01 1.22
CA LEU A 115 -2.71 -0.83 1.74
C LEU A 115 -1.51 -0.05 2.34
N ALA A 116 -1.38 1.26 2.07
CA ALA A 116 -0.25 2.05 2.55
C ALA A 116 -0.50 2.84 3.84
N TRP A 117 -1.75 2.94 4.29
CA TRP A 117 -2.09 3.90 5.37
C TRP A 117 -3.25 3.49 6.26
N ASN A 118 -4.05 2.49 5.87
CA ASN A 118 -5.14 1.99 6.71
C ASN A 118 -4.61 0.95 7.73
N SER A 119 -5.42 0.62 8.75
CA SER A 119 -5.01 -0.33 9.79
C SER A 119 -4.95 -1.76 9.26
N GLY A 120 -3.97 -2.53 9.78
CA GLY A 120 -3.80 -3.93 9.40
C GLY A 120 -5.04 -4.78 9.65
N SER A 121 -5.70 -4.60 10.79
CA SER A 121 -6.92 -5.35 11.14
C SER A 121 -8.10 -5.04 10.22
N SER A 122 -8.32 -3.77 9.88
CA SER A 122 -9.41 -3.35 8.98
C SER A 122 -9.24 -3.93 7.58
N ILE A 123 -8.05 -3.75 7.01
CA ILE A 123 -7.73 -4.24 5.67
C ILE A 123 -7.80 -5.77 5.63
N SER A 124 -7.16 -6.46 6.57
CA SER A 124 -7.16 -7.92 6.57
C SER A 124 -8.54 -8.52 6.73
N TYR A 125 -9.39 -7.93 7.58
CA TYR A 125 -10.78 -8.37 7.73
C TYR A 125 -11.55 -8.25 6.40
N ARG A 126 -11.48 -7.08 5.75
CA ARG A 126 -12.15 -6.82 4.47
C ARG A 126 -11.59 -7.69 3.34
N PHE A 127 -10.26 -7.85 3.29
CA PHE A 127 -9.59 -8.69 2.31
C PHE A 127 -10.01 -10.17 2.46
N ALA A 128 -10.10 -10.68 3.69
CA ALA A 128 -10.58 -12.05 3.97
C ALA A 128 -12.03 -12.28 3.53
N GLN A 129 -12.87 -11.25 3.47
CA GLN A 129 -14.25 -11.38 2.95
C GLN A 129 -14.29 -11.76 1.46
N ILE A 130 -13.23 -11.49 0.70
CA ILE A 130 -13.14 -11.89 -0.72
C ILE A 130 -13.19 -13.41 -0.89
N SER A 131 -12.78 -14.18 0.13
CA SER A 131 -12.96 -15.64 0.13
C SER A 131 -14.43 -16.08 0.03
N ARG A 132 -15.40 -15.16 0.19
CA ARG A 132 -16.84 -15.40 0.05
C ARG A 132 -17.50 -14.55 -1.04
N ILE A 133 -16.72 -14.06 -2.00
CA ILE A 133 -17.23 -13.11 -3.00
C ILE A 133 -18.31 -13.72 -3.90
N GLU A 134 -18.23 -15.03 -4.18
CA GLU A 134 -19.26 -15.77 -4.94
C GLU A 134 -20.66 -15.67 -4.32
N ASP A 135 -20.76 -15.58 -2.99
CA ASP A 135 -22.05 -15.49 -2.28
C ASP A 135 -22.67 -14.08 -2.37
N ARG A 136 -21.93 -13.11 -2.90
CA ARG A 136 -22.26 -11.67 -2.85
C ARG A 136 -22.32 -10.99 -4.21
N LEU A 137 -22.10 -11.74 -5.30
CA LEU A 137 -22.14 -11.17 -6.65
C LEU A 137 -23.55 -10.65 -6.96
N ASP A 138 -23.64 -9.37 -7.31
CA ASP A 138 -24.90 -8.69 -7.66
C ASP A 138 -24.65 -7.75 -8.85
N PRO A 139 -24.58 -8.28 -10.08
CA PRO A 139 -24.15 -7.53 -11.26
C PRO A 139 -25.14 -6.41 -11.60
N GLN A 140 -24.75 -5.16 -11.38
CA GLN A 140 -25.59 -3.98 -11.59
C GLN A 140 -24.97 -2.93 -12.52
N SER A 141 -23.63 -2.84 -12.57
CA SER A 141 -22.93 -1.79 -13.32
C SER A 141 -21.75 -2.36 -14.10
N ASP A 142 -21.36 -1.72 -15.20
CA ASP A 142 -20.26 -2.18 -16.05
C ASP A 142 -19.14 -1.14 -16.02
N GLN A 143 -18.60 -0.86 -14.83
CA GLN A 143 -17.65 0.22 -14.62
C GLN A 143 -16.26 -0.13 -15.15
N PHE A 144 -15.88 -1.41 -15.11
CA PHE A 144 -14.51 -1.85 -15.38
C PHE A 144 -14.33 -2.61 -16.71
N SER A 145 -15.38 -2.74 -17.53
CA SER A 145 -15.32 -3.47 -18.81
C SER A 145 -14.68 -2.72 -19.98
N GLY A 146 -14.66 -1.38 -19.91
CA GLY A 146 -14.37 -0.51 -21.05
C GLY A 146 -12.91 -0.06 -21.23
N GLY A 147 -11.96 -0.52 -20.41
CA GLY A 147 -10.57 -0.05 -20.49
C GLY A 147 -9.63 -0.58 -19.40
N ASP A 148 -8.53 0.13 -19.15
CA ASP A 148 -7.56 -0.20 -18.08
C ASP A 148 -8.17 0.03 -16.70
N PHE A 149 -8.77 -1.02 -16.11
CA PHE A 149 -9.41 -0.98 -14.79
C PHE A 149 -8.49 -0.39 -13.71
N ARG A 150 -7.16 -0.52 -13.87
CA ARG A 150 -6.17 0.05 -12.94
C ARG A 150 -6.32 1.56 -12.79
N ARG A 151 -6.50 2.27 -13.91
CA ARG A 151 -6.75 3.72 -13.92
C ARG A 151 -8.14 4.08 -13.41
N ALA A 152 -9.12 3.18 -13.50
CA ALA A 152 -10.43 3.40 -12.91
C ALA A 152 -10.33 3.36 -11.39
N PHE A 153 -9.70 2.34 -10.81
CA PHE A 153 -9.45 2.24 -9.36
C PHE A 153 -8.61 3.39 -8.83
N GLU A 154 -7.53 3.76 -9.53
CA GLU A 154 -6.69 4.91 -9.13
C GLU A 154 -7.50 6.22 -9.08
N ARG A 155 -8.30 6.50 -10.11
CA ARG A 155 -9.17 7.68 -10.14
C ARG A 155 -10.21 7.66 -9.03
N ALA A 156 -10.87 6.52 -8.82
CA ALA A 156 -11.88 6.38 -7.79
C ALA A 156 -11.28 6.61 -6.39
N TYR A 157 -10.10 6.06 -6.12
CA TYR A 157 -9.35 6.32 -4.89
C TYR A 157 -8.99 7.80 -4.69
N HIS A 158 -8.59 8.51 -5.76
CA HIS A 158 -8.28 9.93 -5.65
C HIS A 158 -9.52 10.81 -5.40
N ASN A 159 -10.70 10.36 -5.84
CA ASN A 159 -11.96 11.03 -5.54
C ASN A 159 -12.39 10.81 -4.09
N ASP A 160 -12.30 9.58 -3.60
CA ASP A 160 -12.59 9.23 -2.20
C ASP A 160 -11.65 8.10 -1.71
N PRO A 161 -10.60 8.43 -0.93
CA PRO A 161 -9.65 7.44 -0.43
C PRO A 161 -10.24 6.41 0.54
N GLU A 162 -11.32 6.75 1.25
CA GLU A 162 -11.97 5.85 2.23
C GLU A 162 -12.98 4.92 1.56
N PHE A 163 -13.35 5.22 0.32
CA PHE A 163 -14.33 4.44 -0.43
C PHE A 163 -13.89 2.98 -0.59
N GLN A 164 -14.83 2.06 -0.37
CA GLN A 164 -14.60 0.62 -0.37
C GLN A 164 -14.83 0.05 -1.77
N LEU A 165 -13.82 0.18 -2.62
CA LEU A 165 -13.85 -0.24 -4.04
C LEU A 165 -14.14 -1.73 -4.21
N GLU A 166 -13.84 -2.56 -3.21
CA GLU A 166 -14.16 -3.99 -3.24
C GLU A 166 -15.68 -4.28 -3.17
N ILE A 167 -16.48 -3.32 -2.71
CA ILE A 167 -17.95 -3.41 -2.75
C ILE A 167 -18.45 -3.17 -4.17
N GLU A 168 -17.95 -2.13 -4.86
CA GLU A 168 -18.29 -1.89 -6.27
C GLU A 168 -17.85 -3.05 -7.17
N LEU A 169 -16.71 -3.67 -6.86
CA LEU A 169 -16.23 -4.83 -7.60
C LEU A 169 -17.23 -6.01 -7.58
N GLN A 170 -17.97 -6.19 -6.48
CA GLN A 170 -19.03 -7.23 -6.39
C GLN A 170 -20.22 -6.95 -7.30
N GLN A 171 -20.38 -5.69 -7.71
CA GLN A 171 -21.48 -5.22 -8.56
C GLN A 171 -21.06 -5.03 -10.03
N ASP A 172 -19.78 -5.18 -10.33
CA ASP A 172 -19.24 -5.01 -11.67
C ASP A 172 -19.54 -6.23 -12.56
N ILE A 173 -20.24 -5.98 -13.66
CA ILE A 173 -20.71 -6.98 -14.61
C ILE A 173 -19.53 -7.75 -15.21
N HIS A 174 -18.43 -7.08 -15.52
CA HIS A 174 -17.23 -7.74 -16.05
C HIS A 174 -16.60 -8.66 -15.02
N PHE A 175 -16.36 -8.20 -13.80
CA PHE A 175 -15.84 -9.04 -12.72
C PHE A 175 -16.75 -10.25 -12.46
N CYS A 176 -18.06 -10.05 -12.33
CA CYS A 176 -19.01 -11.15 -12.16
C CYS A 176 -18.94 -12.18 -13.32
N LYS A 177 -18.77 -11.72 -14.57
CA LYS A 177 -18.57 -12.60 -15.73
C LYS A 177 -17.28 -13.42 -15.62
N LEU A 178 -16.17 -12.83 -15.18
CA LEU A 178 -14.92 -13.56 -14.97
C LEU A 178 -15.10 -14.70 -13.96
N VAL A 179 -15.72 -14.40 -12.80
CA VAL A 179 -15.98 -15.38 -11.74
C VAL A 179 -16.89 -16.51 -12.24
N ASN A 180 -18.01 -16.17 -12.88
CA ASN A 180 -18.95 -17.16 -13.41
C ASN A 180 -18.32 -18.06 -14.47
N GLN A 181 -17.51 -17.50 -15.38
CA GLN A 181 -16.81 -18.28 -16.39
C GLN A 181 -15.81 -19.28 -15.79
N MET A 182 -15.09 -18.90 -14.72
CA MET A 182 -14.21 -19.84 -14.03
C MET A 182 -15.00 -20.98 -13.39
N ARG A 183 -16.12 -20.65 -12.72
CA ARG A 183 -16.99 -21.62 -12.05
C ARG A 183 -17.61 -22.63 -13.02
N GLU A 184 -18.01 -22.19 -14.21
CA GLU A 184 -18.62 -23.06 -15.23
C GLU A 184 -17.62 -23.98 -15.92
N ARG A 185 -16.33 -23.61 -15.94
CA ARG A 185 -15.29 -24.32 -16.70
C ARG A 185 -14.46 -25.27 -15.87
N ILE A 186 -14.54 -25.21 -14.55
CA ILE A 186 -13.95 -26.22 -13.66
C ILE A 186 -15.00 -27.30 -13.37
N ASP A 187 -14.63 -28.55 -13.59
CA ASP A 187 -15.51 -29.70 -13.35
C ASP A 187 -15.89 -29.78 -11.84
N PRO A 188 -17.18 -29.63 -11.48
CA PRO A 188 -17.62 -29.69 -10.09
C PRO A 188 -17.29 -31.01 -9.38
N GLN A 189 -17.13 -32.11 -10.13
CA GLN A 189 -16.75 -33.42 -9.58
C GLN A 189 -15.27 -33.49 -9.20
N LYS A 190 -14.43 -32.60 -9.74
CA LYS A 190 -12.98 -32.54 -9.51
C LYS A 190 -12.56 -31.34 -8.66
N LYS A 191 -13.50 -30.67 -8.00
CA LYS A 191 -13.20 -29.48 -7.19
C LYS A 191 -12.24 -29.75 -6.04
N GLY A 192 -12.35 -30.92 -5.39
CA GLY A 192 -11.45 -31.30 -4.31
C GLY A 192 -10.01 -31.45 -4.79
N ASP A 193 -9.84 -32.18 -5.90
CA ASP A 193 -8.52 -32.33 -6.55
C ASP A 193 -7.95 -30.98 -6.98
N PHE A 194 -8.77 -30.13 -7.60
CA PHE A 194 -8.38 -28.78 -8.00
C PHE A 194 -7.89 -27.93 -6.80
N LEU A 195 -8.69 -27.84 -5.73
CA LEU A 195 -8.32 -27.07 -4.54
C LEU A 195 -7.09 -27.65 -3.85
N LYS A 196 -6.94 -28.97 -3.85
CA LYS A 196 -5.78 -29.65 -3.28
C LYS A 196 -4.51 -29.27 -4.03
N SER A 197 -4.54 -29.28 -5.35
CA SER A 197 -3.41 -28.83 -6.18
C SER A 197 -3.04 -27.37 -5.91
N VAL A 198 -4.04 -26.49 -5.77
CA VAL A 198 -3.80 -25.08 -5.41
C VAL A 198 -3.13 -24.98 -4.03
N GLN A 199 -3.64 -25.71 -3.04
CA GLN A 199 -3.09 -25.72 -1.68
C GLN A 199 -1.65 -26.23 -1.64
N GLU A 200 -1.32 -27.26 -2.41
CA GLU A 200 0.04 -27.80 -2.51
C GLU A 200 1.03 -26.75 -3.03
N LYS A 201 0.65 -25.94 -4.03
CA LYS A 201 1.51 -24.85 -4.55
C LYS A 201 1.60 -23.66 -3.59
N TYR A 202 0.56 -23.44 -2.79
CA TYR A 202 0.47 -22.34 -1.84
C TYR A 202 1.19 -22.60 -0.51
N LEU A 203 1.47 -23.87 -0.19
CA LEU A 203 1.94 -24.30 1.12
C LEU A 203 3.23 -23.60 1.58
N ASP A 204 4.26 -23.55 0.74
CA ASP A 204 5.56 -22.97 1.09
C ASP A 204 5.44 -21.47 1.36
N PHE A 205 4.70 -20.77 0.50
CA PHE A 205 4.41 -19.36 0.68
C PHE A 205 3.68 -19.11 2.00
N ARG A 206 2.62 -19.88 2.26
CA ARG A 206 1.83 -19.77 3.49
C ARG A 206 2.71 -19.97 4.73
N ASN A 207 3.54 -21.00 4.74
CA ASN A 207 4.40 -21.30 5.88
C ASN A 207 5.43 -20.19 6.12
N LEU A 208 6.03 -19.64 5.05
CA LEU A 208 6.94 -18.52 5.17
C LEU A 208 6.23 -17.27 5.72
N LEU A 209 5.06 -16.92 5.18
CA LEU A 209 4.29 -15.78 5.66
C LEU A 209 3.96 -15.90 7.15
N ILE A 210 3.43 -17.06 7.59
CA ILE A 210 3.12 -17.32 9.00
C ILE A 210 4.37 -17.17 9.89
N ALA A 211 5.52 -17.66 9.44
CA ALA A 211 6.77 -17.56 10.22
C ALA A 211 7.27 -16.11 10.36
N LEU A 212 7.00 -15.25 9.38
CA LEU A 212 7.40 -13.84 9.37
C LEU A 212 6.40 -12.91 10.05
N GLN A 213 5.12 -13.29 10.13
CA GLN A 213 4.05 -12.46 10.69
C GLN A 213 4.36 -11.88 12.07
N PRO A 214 4.78 -12.67 13.09
CA PRO A 214 5.11 -12.12 14.40
C PRO A 214 6.19 -11.05 14.34
N GLN A 215 7.20 -11.25 13.50
CA GLN A 215 8.31 -10.31 13.33
C GLN A 215 7.84 -9.00 12.70
N PHE A 216 6.92 -9.04 11.74
CA PHE A 216 6.29 -7.84 11.21
C PHE A 216 5.44 -7.13 12.26
N GLY A 217 4.74 -7.89 13.12
CA GLY A 217 4.02 -7.35 14.28
C GLY A 217 4.93 -6.56 15.20
N ASP A 218 6.07 -7.13 15.60
CA ASP A 218 7.06 -6.48 16.46
C ASP A 218 7.59 -5.18 15.83
N GLY A 219 7.95 -5.21 14.55
CA GLY A 219 8.42 -4.02 13.84
C GLY A 219 7.35 -2.92 13.73
N SER A 220 6.09 -3.30 13.55
CA SER A 220 4.96 -2.35 13.56
C SER A 220 4.81 -1.69 14.93
N ILE A 221 4.96 -2.44 16.03
CA ILE A 221 4.85 -1.92 17.41
C ILE A 221 5.99 -0.94 17.71
N VAL A 222 7.22 -1.23 17.26
CA VAL A 222 8.36 -0.30 17.42
C VAL A 222 8.06 1.05 16.75
N LEU A 223 7.53 1.01 15.52
CA LEU A 223 7.16 2.22 14.78
C LEU A 223 5.96 2.95 15.40
N GLU A 224 5.02 2.22 15.99
CA GLU A 224 3.89 2.79 16.73
C GLU A 224 4.37 3.58 17.93
N ARG A 225 5.21 2.99 18.78
CA ARG A 225 5.80 3.68 19.94
C ARG A 225 6.60 4.91 19.53
N ALA A 226 7.37 4.83 18.44
CA ALA A 226 8.10 5.98 17.92
C ALA A 226 7.15 7.14 17.51
N LEU A 227 6.01 6.82 16.90
CA LEU A 227 5.00 7.82 16.55
C LEU A 227 4.30 8.39 17.78
N GLU A 228 4.01 7.57 18.80
CA GLU A 228 3.43 8.02 20.07
C GLU A 228 4.39 8.93 20.85
N GLU A 229 5.67 8.56 20.95
CA GLU A 229 6.71 9.39 21.56
C GLU A 229 6.78 10.77 20.90
N ASN A 230 6.60 10.84 19.58
CA ASN A 230 6.66 12.08 18.85
C ASN A 230 5.56 13.08 19.25
N GLU A 231 4.38 12.61 19.67
CA GLU A 231 3.27 13.48 20.06
C GLU A 231 3.61 14.33 21.31
N MET A 232 4.62 13.92 22.06
CA MET A 232 5.09 14.59 23.27
C MET A 232 6.33 15.47 23.05
N GLU A 233 6.85 15.54 21.83
CA GLU A 233 8.09 16.26 21.52
C GLU A 233 7.88 17.73 21.17
N HIS A 234 8.88 18.56 21.52
CA HIS A 234 8.91 19.96 21.15
C HIS A 234 9.01 20.17 19.62
N PHE A 235 9.66 19.24 18.90
CA PHE A 235 9.81 19.27 17.45
C PHE A 235 9.02 18.13 16.80
N PRO A 236 7.72 18.30 16.53
CA PRO A 236 6.88 17.24 16.00
C PRO A 236 7.34 16.75 14.62
N LEU A 237 7.13 15.47 14.33
CA LEU A 237 7.51 14.87 13.04
C LEU A 237 6.68 15.43 11.87
N SER A 238 5.53 16.06 12.16
CA SER A 238 4.74 16.77 11.15
C SER A 238 5.54 17.87 10.44
N GLU A 239 6.57 18.43 11.08
CA GLU A 239 7.51 19.37 10.49
C GLU A 239 8.54 18.73 9.54
N SER A 240 8.64 17.40 9.54
CA SER A 240 9.35 16.60 8.54
C SER A 240 8.37 15.66 7.79
N PRO A 241 7.50 16.20 6.90
CA PRO A 241 6.40 15.45 6.31
C PRO A 241 6.82 14.17 5.57
N ARG A 242 8.00 14.18 4.93
CA ARG A 242 8.53 13.00 4.22
C ARG A 242 8.85 11.86 5.19
N LEU A 243 9.54 12.17 6.29
CA LEU A 243 9.91 11.17 7.30
C LEU A 243 8.67 10.64 8.02
N TYR A 244 7.76 11.52 8.41
CA TYR A 244 6.51 11.15 9.06
C TYR A 244 5.65 10.22 8.21
N ARG A 245 5.47 10.54 6.92
CA ARG A 245 4.74 9.68 5.98
C ARG A 245 5.44 8.36 5.77
N LYS A 246 6.77 8.35 5.67
CA LYS A 246 7.56 7.12 5.53
C LYS A 246 7.38 6.19 6.74
N LEU A 247 7.48 6.70 7.96
CA LEU A 247 7.21 5.96 9.20
C LEU A 247 5.82 5.33 9.21
N LYS A 248 4.78 6.15 8.97
CA LYS A 248 3.39 5.68 8.91
C LYS A 248 3.17 4.60 7.85
N ARG A 249 3.79 4.76 6.68
CA ARG A 249 3.69 3.80 5.58
C ARG A 249 4.36 2.47 5.92
N ILE A 250 5.55 2.48 6.51
CA ILE A 250 6.23 1.25 6.94
C ILE A 250 5.44 0.58 8.06
N LYS A 251 4.94 1.34 9.04
CA LYS A 251 4.08 0.82 10.10
C LYS A 251 2.87 0.09 9.53
N SER A 252 2.14 0.75 8.63
CA SER A 252 0.92 0.21 8.03
C SER A 252 1.23 -1.06 7.22
N ARG A 253 2.31 -1.07 6.44
CA ARG A 253 2.75 -2.26 5.69
C ARG A 253 3.03 -3.44 6.60
N LEU A 254 3.84 -3.26 7.63
CA LEU A 254 4.18 -4.32 8.59
C LEU A 254 2.93 -4.80 9.35
N SER A 255 2.06 -3.87 9.75
CA SER A 255 0.78 -4.19 10.38
C SER A 255 -0.10 -5.05 9.47
N ILE A 256 -0.25 -4.70 8.20
CA ILE A 256 -1.05 -5.49 7.24
C ILE A 256 -0.42 -6.86 7.00
N LEU A 257 0.89 -6.93 6.76
CA LEU A 257 1.59 -8.20 6.54
C LEU A 257 1.44 -9.16 7.73
N ASN A 258 1.52 -8.63 8.97
CA ASN A 258 1.26 -9.38 10.19
C ASN A 258 -0.17 -9.94 10.24
N ASN A 259 -1.16 -9.19 9.75
CA ASN A 259 -2.56 -9.52 9.90
C ASN A 259 -3.17 -10.26 8.69
N PHE A 260 -2.46 -10.48 7.59
CA PHE A 260 -3.04 -11.19 6.43
C PHE A 260 -3.50 -12.60 6.84
N ASP A 261 -4.75 -12.94 6.54
CA ASP A 261 -5.27 -14.26 6.88
C ASP A 261 -4.70 -15.32 5.93
N THR A 262 -3.93 -16.27 6.46
CA THR A 262 -3.35 -17.33 5.66
C THR A 262 -4.29 -18.53 5.60
N MET A 263 -5.33 -18.37 4.78
CA MET A 263 -6.41 -19.35 4.64
C MET A 263 -5.86 -20.77 4.46
N LYS A 264 -6.24 -21.65 5.38
CA LYS A 264 -5.94 -23.08 5.30
C LYS A 264 -7.17 -23.80 4.80
N ILE A 265 -7.04 -24.49 3.68
CA ILE A 265 -8.07 -25.38 3.18
C ILE A 265 -7.99 -26.69 3.98
N ASP A 266 -9.11 -27.11 4.55
CA ASP A 266 -9.19 -28.36 5.29
C ASP A 266 -9.30 -29.54 4.32
N ASN A 267 -8.27 -30.39 4.30
CA ASN A 267 -8.21 -31.56 3.42
C ASN A 267 -9.36 -32.54 3.67
N GLU A 268 -9.85 -32.67 4.91
CA GLU A 268 -10.93 -33.60 5.24
C GLU A 268 -12.29 -33.15 4.68
N ASN A 269 -12.45 -31.84 4.48
CA ASN A 269 -13.68 -31.21 4.03
C ASN A 269 -13.50 -30.47 2.70
N ILE A 270 -12.45 -30.79 1.93
CA ILE A 270 -12.06 -30.03 0.74
C ILE A 270 -13.16 -29.99 -0.33
N ASP A 271 -13.90 -31.08 -0.47
CA ASP A 271 -15.04 -31.18 -1.39
C ASP A 271 -16.26 -30.36 -0.92
N LYS A 272 -16.29 -29.85 0.30
CA LYS A 272 -17.45 -29.10 0.83
C LYS A 272 -17.37 -27.60 0.53
N TYR A 273 -16.20 -27.09 0.12
CA TYR A 273 -16.05 -25.68 -0.25
C TYR A 273 -16.79 -25.38 -1.56
N GLN A 274 -17.94 -24.72 -1.44
CA GLN A 274 -18.74 -24.28 -2.61
C GLN A 274 -18.17 -23.01 -3.22
N ASN A 275 -17.50 -22.19 -2.41
CA ASN A 275 -16.85 -20.92 -2.76
C ASN A 275 -15.40 -21.11 -3.25
N TYR A 276 -15.11 -22.20 -3.96
CA TYR A 276 -13.75 -22.60 -4.30
C TYR A 276 -13.05 -21.60 -5.23
N ILE A 277 -13.79 -20.93 -6.13
CA ILE A 277 -13.24 -19.87 -6.98
C ILE A 277 -12.89 -18.64 -6.14
N SER A 278 -13.76 -18.25 -5.20
CA SER A 278 -13.52 -17.12 -4.28
C SER A 278 -12.25 -17.32 -3.45
N ILE A 279 -12.03 -18.55 -2.97
CA ILE A 279 -10.81 -18.92 -2.23
C ILE A 279 -9.57 -18.74 -3.10
N CYS A 280 -9.61 -19.21 -4.35
CA CYS A 280 -8.50 -19.03 -5.29
C CYS A 280 -8.27 -17.55 -5.62
N ILE A 281 -9.34 -16.77 -5.87
CA ILE A 281 -9.25 -15.33 -6.12
C ILE A 281 -8.58 -14.63 -4.94
N TYR A 282 -9.00 -14.95 -3.71
CA TYR A 282 -8.43 -14.44 -2.48
C TYR A 282 -6.93 -14.74 -2.36
N ILE A 283 -6.54 -16.01 -2.52
CA ILE A 283 -5.14 -16.44 -2.45
C ILE A 283 -4.30 -15.68 -3.50
N CYS A 284 -4.74 -15.68 -4.75
CA CYS A 284 -4.03 -15.01 -5.84
C CYS A 284 -3.98 -13.48 -5.65
N ALA A 285 -5.03 -12.85 -5.15
CA ALA A 285 -5.03 -11.42 -4.84
C ALA A 285 -4.06 -11.07 -3.71
N MET A 286 -3.96 -11.92 -2.69
CA MET A 286 -2.97 -11.76 -1.61
C MET A 286 -1.55 -11.90 -2.15
N LEU A 287 -1.32 -12.87 -3.05
CA LEU A 287 -0.03 -13.05 -3.72
C LEU A 287 0.34 -11.84 -4.57
N PHE A 288 -0.61 -11.27 -5.33
CA PHE A 288 -0.41 -10.00 -6.04
C PHE A 288 -0.05 -8.86 -5.09
N ALA A 289 -0.80 -8.71 -4.00
CA ALA A 289 -0.55 -7.68 -3.01
C ALA A 289 0.88 -7.81 -2.46
N ILE A 290 1.28 -9.00 -2.04
CA ILE A 290 2.60 -9.22 -1.44
C ILE A 290 3.73 -9.09 -2.47
N GLN A 291 3.53 -9.60 -3.70
CA GLN A 291 4.48 -9.41 -4.80
C GLN A 291 4.75 -7.92 -5.07
N ASP A 292 3.74 -7.07 -4.93
CA ASP A 292 3.81 -5.63 -5.19
C ASP A 292 3.84 -4.78 -3.91
N VAL A 293 4.33 -5.34 -2.79
CA VAL A 293 4.34 -4.67 -1.46
C VAL A 293 5.04 -3.30 -1.46
N ARG A 294 6.06 -3.15 -2.31
CA ARG A 294 6.81 -1.89 -2.45
C ARG A 294 5.99 -0.78 -3.10
N SER A 295 5.00 -1.11 -3.92
CA SER A 295 4.13 -0.15 -4.61
C SER A 295 2.82 0.16 -3.89
N TRP A 296 2.55 -0.45 -2.73
CA TRP A 296 1.32 -0.21 -1.98
C TRP A 296 1.06 1.28 -1.75
N GLY A 297 -0.17 1.70 -1.98
CA GLY A 297 -0.62 3.09 -1.99
C GLY A 297 -0.45 3.78 -3.35
N TRP A 298 -1.41 4.62 -3.72
CA TRP A 298 -1.37 5.41 -4.95
C TRP A 298 -0.65 6.75 -4.80
N ARG A 299 -0.35 7.17 -3.56
CA ARG A 299 0.34 8.43 -3.32
C ARG A 299 1.82 8.29 -3.73
N ASN A 300 2.17 8.94 -4.84
CA ASN A 300 3.54 9.27 -5.17
C ASN A 300 4.03 10.32 -4.18
N ASP A 301 4.66 9.87 -3.10
CA ASP A 301 5.29 10.72 -2.09
C ASP A 301 6.52 10.04 -1.49
#